data_AF-A0A365XY20-F1
#
_entry.id   AF-A0A365XY20-F1
#
_cell.length_a   1.000
_cell.length_b   1.000
_cell.length_c   1.000
_cell.angle_alpha   90.00
_cell.angle_beta   90.00
_cell.angle_gamma   90.00
#
_symmetry.space_group_name_H-M   'P 1'
#
loop_
_entity.id
_entity.type
_entity.pdbx_description
1 polymer ?
#
loop_
_entity_poly.entity_id
_entity_poly.type
_entity_poly.pdbx_seq_one_letter_code
_entity_poly.pdbx_strand_id
1 'polypeptide(L)' 'MRIIKYTYFIRVHKSFVLAIQYITMIHYNVVYMAHTKEMIPIGSSYREAFMSRMKDKIMT' A
#
# COMPACT_ATOMS: atom_id res chain seq x y z
N MET A 1 14.59 -8.48 18.94
CA MET A 1 13.31 -8.14 18.26
C MET A 1 13.54 -6.94 17.36
N ARG A 2 13.49 -7.11 16.04
CA ARG A 2 13.81 -6.03 15.07
C ARG A 2 12.55 -5.20 14.82
N ILE A 3 12.54 -3.98 15.32
CA ILE A 3 11.46 -3.01 15.08
C ILE A 3 11.57 -2.56 13.62
N ILE A 4 10.59 -2.91 12.81
CA ILE A 4 10.45 -2.45 11.42
C ILE A 4 9.99 -1.00 11.45
N LYS A 5 10.69 -0.11 10.72
CA LYS A 5 10.23 1.27 10.55
C LYS A 5 8.89 1.26 9.81
N TYR A 6 7.83 1.64 10.52
CA TYR A 6 6.47 1.74 10.00
C TYR A 6 6.35 2.61 8.75
N THR A 7 7.33 3.48 8.48
CA THR A 7 7.35 4.36 7.30
C THR A 7 7.44 3.62 5.96
N TYR A 8 7.90 2.37 5.94
CA TYR A 8 8.04 1.56 4.72
C TYR A 8 6.85 0.65 4.43
N PHE A 9 5.92 0.53 5.37
CA PHE A 9 4.78 -0.37 5.28
C PHE A 9 3.48 0.41 5.43
N ILE A 10 2.43 -0.05 4.77
CA ILE A 10 1.10 0.54 4.89
C ILE A 10 0.02 -0.53 4.94
N ARG A 11 -0.93 -0.37 5.85
CA ARG A 11 -2.11 -1.23 5.92
C ARG A 11 -3.15 -0.74 4.92
N VAL A 12 -3.59 -1.62 4.03
CA VAL A 12 -4.59 -1.30 2.98
C VAL A 12 -5.90 -2.07 3.15
N HIS A 13 -5.91 -3.08 4.02
CA HIS A 13 -7.08 -3.89 4.35
C HIS A 13 -6.92 -4.48 5.76
N LYS A 14 -8.00 -5.01 6.34
CA LYS A 14 -7.94 -5.72 7.64
C LYS A 14 -6.92 -6.85 7.63
N SER A 15 -6.79 -7.52 6.48
CA SER A 15 -5.92 -8.69 6.29
C SER A 15 -4.58 -8.39 5.61
N PHE A 16 -4.34 -7.15 5.15
CA PHE A 16 -3.17 -6.85 4.32
C PHE A 16 -2.39 -5.63 4.80
N VAL A 17 -1.07 -5.84 4.93
CA VAL A 17 -0.05 -4.81 5.11
C VAL A 17 0.96 -4.96 3.97
N LEU A 18 1.22 -3.87 3.25
CA LEU A 18 2.04 -3.85 2.04
C LEU A 18 3.33 -3.07 2.28
N ALA A 19 4.43 -3.53 1.68
CA ALA A 19 5.67 -2.77 1.60
C ALA A 19 5.57 -1.76 0.44
N ILE A 20 5.65 -0.47 0.77
CA ILE A 20 5.38 0.63 -0.16
C ILE A 20 6.34 0.61 -1.37
N GLN A 21 7.60 0.23 -1.15
CA GLN A 21 8.63 0.20 -2.20
C GLN A 21 8.35 -0.80 -3.34
N TYR A 22 7.44 -1.74 -3.14
CA TYR A 22 7.06 -2.74 -4.13
C TYR A 22 5.70 -2.45 -4.77
N ILE A 23 5.05 -1.33 -4.46
CA ILE A 23 3.82 -0.94 -5.14
C ILE A 23 4.19 -0.46 -6.54
N THR A 24 3.62 -1.10 -7.57
CA THR A 24 3.89 -0.76 -8.98
C THR A 24 2.76 0.06 -9.60
N MET A 25 1.52 -0.21 -9.23
CA MET A 25 0.36 0.48 -9.77
C MET A 25 -0.80 0.47 -8.76
N ILE A 26 -1.59 1.54 -8.77
CA ILE A 26 -2.87 1.63 -8.08
C ILE A 26 -3.94 1.82 -9.15
N HIS A 27 -4.93 0.93 -9.19
CA HIS A 27 -6.02 0.99 -10.18
C HIS A 27 -7.35 0.73 -9.48
N TYR A 28 -8.30 1.66 -9.59
CA TYR A 28 -9.56 1.63 -8.83
C TYR A 28 -9.37 1.37 -7.33
N ASN A 29 -9.74 0.18 -6.86
CA ASN A 29 -9.69 -0.28 -5.47
C ASN A 29 -8.69 -1.42 -5.28
N VAL A 30 -7.73 -1.60 -6.19
CA VAL A 30 -6.70 -2.63 -6.08
C VAL A 30 -5.29 -2.03 -6.22
N VAL A 31 -4.33 -2.69 -5.56
CA VAL A 31 -2.90 -2.41 -5.62
C VAL A 31 -2.20 -3.57 -6.31
N TYR A 32 -1.33 -3.24 -7.26
CA TYR A 32 -0.43 -4.19 -7.90
C TYR A 32 0.95 -4.09 -7.26
N MET A 33 1.55 -5.26 -7.03
CA MET A 33 2.82 -5.39 -6.34
C MET A 33 3.89 -5.95 -7.28
N ALA A 34 5.13 -5.51 -7.11
CA ALA A 34 6.28 -6.12 -7.74
C ALA A 34 6.43 -7.57 -7.25
N HIS A 35 6.96 -8.43 -8.12
CA HIS A 35 7.28 -9.83 -7.82
C HIS A 35 6.07 -10.76 -7.54
N THR A 36 4.85 -10.29 -7.81
CA THR A 36 3.65 -11.14 -7.77
C THR A 36 2.65 -10.69 -8.83
N LYS A 37 1.80 -11.62 -9.27
CA LYS A 37 0.65 -11.33 -10.16
C LYS A 37 -0.63 -11.06 -9.37
N GLU A 38 -0.58 -11.21 -8.05
CA GLU A 38 -1.73 -11.01 -7.17
C GLU A 38 -2.12 -9.53 -7.11
N MET A 39 -3.44 -9.30 -7.10
CA MET A 39 -4.03 -7.98 -6.92
C MET A 39 -4.54 -7.86 -5.48
N ILE A 40 -4.08 -6.84 -4.76
CA ILE A 40 -4.46 -6.65 -3.37
C ILE A 40 -5.60 -5.63 -3.28
N PRO A 41 -6.78 -6.01 -2.75
CA PRO A 41 -7.88 -5.08 -2.58
C PRO A 41 -7.60 -4.06 -1.47
N ILE A 42 -8.03 -2.82 -1.71
CA ILE A 42 -8.01 -1.72 -0.75
C ILE A 42 -9.39 -1.67 -0.10
N GLY A 43 -9.43 -1.91 1.21
CA GLY A 43 -10.66 -1.76 1.99
C GLY A 43 -11.11 -0.30 2.04
N SER A 44 -12.42 -0.07 1.98
CA SER A 44 -13.01 1.29 2.01
C SER A 44 -12.51 2.11 3.20
N SER A 45 -12.50 1.54 4.40
CA SER A 45 -12.00 2.19 5.63
C SER A 45 -10.51 2.53 5.62
N TYR A 46 -9.73 1.99 4.68
CA TYR A 46 -8.29 2.24 4.57
C TYR A 46 -7.93 3.12 3.36
N ARG A 47 -8.87 3.33 2.44
CA ARG A 47 -8.61 3.96 1.14
C ARG A 47 -8.08 5.38 1.28
N GLU A 48 -8.71 6.20 2.11
CA GLU A 48 -8.35 7.61 2.26
C GLU A 48 -6.93 7.76 2.81
N ALA A 49 -6.62 7.08 3.93
CA ALA A 49 -5.30 7.08 4.54
C ALA A 49 -4.22 6.54 3.58
N PHE A 50 -4.53 5.47 2.83
CA PHE A 50 -3.63 4.91 1.82
C PHE A 50 -3.32 5.93 0.72
N MET A 51 -4.36 6.54 0.13
CA MET A 51 -4.20 7.50 -0.97
C MET A 51 -3.46 8.77 -0.51
N SER A 52 -3.75 9.26 0.70
CA SER A 52 -3.02 10.40 1.28
C SER A 52 -1.53 10.11 1.37
N ARG A 53 -1.15 8.93 1.85
CA ARG A 53 0.26 8.53 1.98
C ARG A 53 0.96 8.36 0.64
N MET A 54 0.24 7.91 -0.39
CA MET A 54 0.81 7.72 -1.73
C MET A 54 0.99 9.03 -2.49
N LYS A 55 0.16 10.05 -2.25
CA LYS A 55 0.35 11.40 -2.85
C LYS A 55 1.70 12.00 -2.50
N ASP A 56 2.10 11.92 -1.24
CA ASP A 56 3.41 12.39 -0.76
C ASP A 56 4.59 11.73 -1.48
N LYS A 57 4.39 10.53 -2.02
CA LYS A 57 5.40 9.71 -2.70
C LYS A 57 5.43 9.91 -4.21
N ILE A 58 4.34 10.35 -4.83
CA ILE A 58 4.20 10.51 -6.28
C ILE A 58 4.52 11.96 -6.73
N MET A 59 4.46 12.93 -5.81
CA MET A 59 4.70 14.36 -6.10
C MET A 59 6.13 14.84 -5.73
N THR A 60 7.10 13.94 -5.57
CA THR A 60 8.53 14.26 -5.48
C THR A 60 9.26 13.63 -6.65
#